data_AF-A0A1C5RFG0-F1
#
_entry.id   AF-A0A1C5RFG0-F1
#
_cell.length_a   1.000
_cell.length_b   1.000
_cell.length_c   1.000
_cell.angle_alpha   90.00
_cell.angle_beta   90.00
_cell.angle_gamma   90.00
#
_symmetry.space_group_name_H-M   'P 1'
#
loop_
_entity.id
_entity.type
_entity.pdbx_description
1 polymer ?
#
loop_
_entity_poly.entity_id
_entity_poly.type
_entity_poly.pdbx_seq_one_letter_code
_entity_poly.pdbx_strand_id
1 'polypeptide(L)'
;MTISEKVAYLKGLAEGLNLDTEKSKEGKLISVMIGILEEVGLSIEDLEENALALGEEIDVLSDDLADVESVVFDEDENDEEDYDDDWFEVECPTCEEPLIIDDEALAEGFIQCPNCQSKFSLDLSDDVVEADEEE
;
A
#
# COMPACT_ATOMS: atom_id res chain seq x y z
N MET A 1 27.94 -19.95 -4.42
CA MET A 1 27.59 -21.33 -4.08
C MET A 1 26.10 -21.39 -3.81
N THR A 2 25.31 -21.83 -4.80
CA THR A 2 23.86 -22.07 -4.66
C THR A 2 23.61 -23.20 -3.67
N ILE A 3 22.36 -23.38 -3.26
CA ILE A 3 21.99 -24.47 -2.36
C ILE A 3 22.26 -25.81 -3.05
N SER A 4 21.90 -25.95 -4.33
CA SER A 4 22.18 -27.14 -5.13
C SER A 4 23.68 -27.47 -5.18
N GLU A 5 24.56 -26.48 -5.35
CA GLU A 5 26.02 -26.70 -5.33
C GLU A 5 26.53 -27.19 -3.96
N LYS A 6 25.98 -26.66 -2.87
CA LYS A 6 26.32 -27.10 -1.50
C LYS A 6 25.83 -28.52 -1.22
N VAL A 7 24.64 -28.87 -1.72
CA VAL A 7 24.07 -30.21 -1.58
C VAL A 7 24.86 -31.23 -2.41
N ALA A 8 25.27 -30.87 -3.63
CA ALA A 8 26.14 -31.70 -4.45
C ALA A 8 27.50 -31.98 -3.77
N TYR A 9 28.08 -30.96 -3.12
CA TYR A 9 29.29 -31.13 -2.31
C TYR A 9 29.07 -32.09 -1.12
N LEU A 10 27.96 -31.95 -0.40
CA LEU A 10 27.56 -32.84 0.69
C LEU A 10 27.37 -34.29 0.23
N LYS A 11 26.76 -34.49 -0.95
CA LYS A 11 26.55 -35.80 -1.58
C LYS A 11 27.89 -36.46 -1.91
N GLY A 12 28.82 -35.72 -2.53
CA GLY A 12 30.18 -36.22 -2.81
C GLY A 12 30.97 -36.56 -1.55
N LEU A 13 30.80 -35.78 -0.47
CA LEU A 13 31.37 -36.09 0.84
C LEU A 13 30.79 -37.39 1.43
N ALA A 14 29.48 -37.55 1.38
CA ALA A 14 28.77 -38.73 1.86
C ALA A 14 29.20 -40.01 1.12
N GLU A 15 29.40 -39.91 -0.20
CA GLU A 15 29.95 -40.98 -1.04
C GLU A 15 31.41 -41.30 -0.67
N GLY A 16 32.25 -40.28 -0.47
CA GLY A 16 33.65 -40.45 -0.07
C GLY A 16 33.84 -41.03 1.33
N LEU A 17 32.90 -40.76 2.24
CA LEU A 17 32.83 -41.36 3.59
C LEU A 17 32.36 -42.82 3.58
N ASN A 18 31.88 -43.31 2.44
CA ASN A 18 31.39 -44.66 2.24
C ASN A 18 30.33 -45.07 3.30
N LEU A 19 29.35 -44.19 3.50
CA LEU A 19 28.25 -44.41 4.46
C LEU A 19 27.51 -45.71 4.14
N ASP A 20 27.35 -46.57 5.14
CA ASP A 20 26.58 -47.82 5.02
C ASP A 20 25.08 -47.52 5.00
N THR A 21 24.55 -47.22 3.83
CA THR A 21 23.12 -46.94 3.61
C THR A 21 22.24 -48.19 3.60
N GLU A 22 22.83 -49.39 3.68
CA GLU A 22 22.06 -50.64 3.66
C GLU A 22 21.78 -51.18 5.06
N LYS A 23 22.77 -51.12 5.96
CA LYS A 23 22.69 -51.72 7.30
C LYS A 23 22.63 -50.70 8.43
N SER A 24 23.25 -49.52 8.29
CA SER A 24 23.16 -48.47 9.31
C SER A 24 21.85 -47.70 9.18
N LYS A 25 21.17 -47.51 10.33
CA LYS A 25 19.95 -46.69 10.39
C LYS A 25 20.28 -45.22 10.19
N GLU A 26 21.42 -44.79 10.71
CA GLU A 26 21.98 -43.45 10.59
C GLU A 26 22.39 -43.17 9.14
N GLY A 27 23.04 -44.12 8.46
CA GLY A 27 23.38 -44.02 7.03
C GLY A 27 22.15 -43.87 6.13
N LYS A 28 21.10 -44.65 6.39
CA LYS A 28 19.79 -44.49 5.72
C LYS A 28 19.18 -43.12 5.95
N LEU A 29 19.17 -42.66 7.20
CA LEU A 29 18.61 -41.35 7.54
C LEU A 29 19.36 -40.22 6.81
N ILE A 30 20.69 -40.24 6.85
CA ILE A 30 21.53 -39.22 6.18
C ILE A 30 21.30 -39.24 4.66
N SER A 31 21.19 -40.43 4.04
CA SER A 31 20.90 -40.55 2.61
C SER A 31 19.56 -39.91 2.23
N VAL A 32 18.51 -40.12 3.04
CA VAL A 32 17.19 -39.52 2.81
C VAL A 32 17.25 -38.00 3.02
N MET A 33 17.97 -37.53 4.05
CA MET A 33 18.13 -36.09 4.30
C MET A 33 18.84 -35.39 3.14
N ILE A 34 19.88 -36.00 2.55
CA ILE A 34 20.57 -35.45 1.37
C ILE A 34 19.61 -35.37 0.18
N GLY A 35 18.78 -36.38 -0.05
CA GLY A 35 17.77 -36.36 -1.12
C GLY A 35 16.73 -35.24 -0.94
N ILE A 36 16.22 -35.04 0.27
CA ILE A 36 15.30 -33.94 0.56
C ILE A 36 15.98 -32.58 0.33
N LEU A 37 17.23 -32.43 0.74
CA LEU A 37 17.98 -31.18 0.52
C LEU A 37 18.22 -30.91 -0.98
N GLU A 38 18.36 -31.95 -1.79
CA GLU A 38 18.48 -31.84 -3.25
C GLU A 38 17.17 -31.33 -3.87
N GLU A 39 16.03 -31.89 -3.47
CA GLU A 39 14.70 -31.43 -3.89
C GLU A 39 14.42 -29.98 -3.44
N VAL A 40 14.81 -29.63 -2.22
CA VAL A 40 14.68 -28.27 -1.69
C VAL A 40 15.59 -27.31 -2.45
N GLY A 41 16.81 -27.71 -2.80
CA GLY A 41 17.74 -26.91 -3.60
C GLY A 41 17.15 -26.54 -4.95
N LEU A 42 16.63 -27.54 -5.68
CA LEU A 42 15.96 -27.33 -6.97
C LEU A 42 14.72 -26.43 -6.84
N SER A 43 13.88 -26.69 -5.84
CA SER A 43 12.66 -25.90 -5.62
C SER A 43 12.96 -24.44 -5.29
N ILE A 44 14.07 -24.16 -4.58
CA ILE A 44 14.50 -22.79 -4.29
C ILE A 44 15.03 -22.11 -5.55
N GLU A 45 15.82 -22.80 -6.37
CA GLU A 45 16.29 -22.24 -7.65
C GLU A 45 15.11 -21.87 -8.57
N ASP A 46 14.10 -22.75 -8.68
CA ASP A 46 12.86 -22.46 -9.42
C ASP A 46 12.10 -21.25 -8.84
N LEU A 47 12.05 -21.11 -7.50
CA LEU A 47 11.41 -19.96 -6.85
C LEU A 47 12.17 -18.66 -7.09
N GLU A 48 13.51 -18.69 -7.08
CA GLU A 48 14.35 -17.52 -7.36
C GLU A 48 14.15 -17.05 -8.81
N GLU A 49 14.05 -17.97 -9.78
CA GLU A 49 13.76 -17.64 -11.19
C GLU A 49 12.36 -17.01 -11.34
N ASN A 50 11.34 -17.62 -10.72
CA ASN A 50 9.98 -17.06 -10.74
C ASN A 50 9.89 -15.68 -10.07
N ALA A 51 10.64 -15.47 -8.98
CA ALA A 51 10.67 -14.19 -8.28
C ALA A 51 11.33 -13.09 -9.13
N LEU A 52 12.39 -13.43 -9.88
CA LEU A 52 13.01 -12.51 -10.84
C LEU A 52 12.03 -12.15 -11.96
N ALA A 53 11.37 -13.14 -12.56
CA ALA A 53 10.37 -12.90 -13.59
C ALA A 53 9.21 -12.02 -13.09
N LEU A 54 8.70 -12.28 -11.87
CA LEU A 54 7.69 -11.43 -11.25
C LEU A 54 8.17 -9.99 -11.01
N GLY A 55 9.45 -9.80 -10.68
CA GLY A 55 10.04 -8.47 -10.54
C GLY A 55 9.97 -7.68 -11.84
N GLU A 56 10.33 -8.31 -12.96
CA GLU A 56 10.25 -7.69 -14.29
C GLU A 56 8.81 -7.33 -14.68
N GLU A 57 7.84 -8.21 -14.40
CA GLU A 57 6.42 -7.92 -14.66
C GLU A 57 5.88 -6.78 -13.76
N ILE A 58 6.37 -6.67 -12.51
CA ILE A 58 5.99 -5.56 -11.62
C ILE A 58 6.54 -4.23 -12.15
N ASP A 59 7.77 -4.21 -12.67
CA ASP A 59 8.35 -3.00 -13.26
C ASP A 59 7.50 -2.54 -14.46
N VAL A 60 7.07 -3.46 -15.33
CA VAL A 60 6.16 -3.15 -16.45
C VAL A 60 4.82 -2.61 -15.96
N LEU A 61 4.21 -3.23 -14.96
CA LEU A 61 2.95 -2.75 -14.38
C LEU A 61 3.10 -1.36 -13.73
N SER A 62 4.26 -1.08 -13.13
CA SER A 62 4.55 0.22 -12.55
C SER A 62 4.64 1.30 -13.62
N ASP A 63 5.28 1.01 -14.75
CA ASP A 63 5.36 1.93 -15.90
C ASP A 63 3.96 2.20 -16.48
N ASP A 64 3.16 1.15 -16.70
CA ASP A 64 1.78 1.27 -17.17
C ASP A 64 0.91 2.10 -16.20
N LEU A 65 1.12 1.93 -14.89
CA LEU A 65 0.38 2.69 -13.87
C LEU A 65 0.82 4.16 -13.85
N ALA A 66 2.10 4.46 -14.08
CA ALA A 66 2.58 5.83 -14.19
C ALA A 66 1.95 6.56 -15.39
N ASP A 67 1.76 5.88 -16.51
CA ASP A 67 1.04 6.43 -17.65
C ASP A 67 -0.42 6.76 -17.27
N VAL A 68 -1.10 5.89 -16.52
CA VAL A 68 -2.45 6.18 -16.01
C VAL A 68 -2.44 7.34 -15.01
N GLU A 69 -1.47 7.38 -14.10
CA GLU A 69 -1.32 8.45 -13.12
C GLU A 69 -1.16 9.80 -13.83
N SER A 70 -0.32 9.88 -14.87
CA SER A 70 -0.19 11.10 -15.68
C SER A 70 -1.52 11.50 -16.33
N VAL A 71 -2.29 10.57 -16.90
CA VAL A 71 -3.58 10.93 -17.52
C VAL A 71 -4.62 11.39 -16.49
N VAL A 72 -4.56 10.84 -15.26
CA VAL A 72 -5.54 11.14 -14.22
C VAL A 72 -5.15 12.36 -13.37
N PHE A 73 -3.85 12.63 -13.21
CA PHE A 73 -3.33 13.64 -12.28
C PHE A 73 -2.46 14.72 -12.96
N ASP A 74 -1.95 14.54 -14.20
CA ASP A 74 -1.27 15.63 -14.95
C ASP A 74 -2.26 16.58 -15.66
N GLU A 75 -3.57 16.38 -15.56
CA GLU A 75 -4.53 17.42 -15.99
C GLU A 75 -4.55 18.64 -15.03
N ASP A 76 -3.85 18.58 -13.89
CA ASP A 76 -3.93 19.59 -12.82
C ASP A 76 -2.57 20.28 -12.48
N GLU A 77 -1.53 20.23 -13.33
CA GLU A 77 -0.36 21.14 -13.19
C GLU A 77 -0.65 22.57 -13.72
N ASN A 78 -1.90 22.86 -14.08
CA ASN A 78 -2.41 24.24 -14.17
C ASN A 78 -3.57 24.51 -13.22
N ASP A 79 -3.79 23.67 -12.21
CA ASP A 79 -4.74 23.99 -11.16
C ASP A 79 -3.99 24.64 -9.97
N GLU A 80 -3.47 25.85 -10.24
CA GLU A 80 -3.84 27.00 -9.40
C GLU A 80 -5.32 27.39 -9.68
N GLU A 81 -6.19 26.42 -9.98
CA GLU A 81 -7.62 26.58 -9.82
C GLU A 81 -7.82 26.34 -8.33
N ASP A 82 -8.17 27.44 -7.68
CA ASP A 82 -8.69 27.51 -6.33
C ASP A 82 -9.33 26.18 -5.92
N TYR A 83 -9.08 25.75 -4.70
CA TYR A 83 -10.11 25.02 -3.95
C TYR A 83 -11.33 25.97 -3.79
N ASP A 84 -12.00 26.30 -4.90
CA ASP A 84 -13.36 26.79 -5.03
C ASP A 84 -14.27 25.55 -4.98
N ASP A 85 -14.05 24.71 -3.97
CA ASP A 85 -15.21 24.14 -3.32
C ASP A 85 -15.91 25.37 -2.71
N ASP A 86 -16.82 25.98 -3.48
CA ASP A 86 -17.70 27.12 -3.13
C ASP A 86 -18.66 26.75 -1.98
N TRP A 87 -18.19 25.98 -1.01
CA TRP A 87 -18.94 25.51 0.12
C TRP A 87 -18.07 25.30 1.36
N PHE A 88 -18.64 25.68 2.51
CA PHE A 88 -18.05 25.51 3.84
C PHE A 88 -18.77 24.40 4.60
N GLU A 89 -18.03 23.46 5.20
CA GLU A 89 -18.60 22.49 6.13
C GLU A 89 -18.55 23.02 7.57
N VAL A 90 -19.71 23.08 8.23
CA VAL A 90 -19.83 23.46 9.64
C VAL A 90 -20.74 22.49 10.38
N GLU A 91 -20.54 22.32 11.69
CA GLU A 91 -21.42 21.46 12.50
C GLU A 91 -22.75 22.17 12.79
N CYS A 92 -23.88 21.48 12.59
CA CYS A 92 -25.19 22.01 12.97
C CYS A 92 -25.28 22.20 14.50
N PRO A 93 -25.52 23.42 15.02
CA PRO A 93 -25.58 23.66 16.46
C PRO A 93 -26.81 23.04 17.15
N THR A 94 -27.75 22.46 16.39
CA THR A 94 -28.94 21.79 16.92
C THR A 94 -28.85 20.27 16.90
N CYS A 95 -28.16 19.67 15.93
CA CYS A 95 -28.14 18.21 15.76
C CYS A 95 -26.74 17.61 15.55
N GLU A 96 -25.70 18.44 15.56
CA GLU A 96 -24.28 18.03 15.46
C GLU A 96 -23.90 17.30 14.16
N GLU A 97 -24.83 17.17 13.21
CA GLU A 97 -24.55 16.67 11.86
C GLU A 97 -23.93 17.77 10.98
N PRO A 98 -23.09 17.39 10.01
CA PRO A 98 -22.43 18.34 9.12
C PRO A 98 -23.44 19.09 8.24
N LEU A 99 -23.24 20.41 8.16
CA LEU A 99 -23.94 21.34 7.28
C LEU A 99 -22.97 21.82 6.22
N ILE A 100 -23.41 21.75 4.96
CA ILE A 100 -22.69 22.27 3.81
C ILE A 100 -23.33 23.62 3.47
N ILE A 101 -22.56 24.71 3.60
CA ILE A 101 -22.97 26.07 3.25
C ILE A 101 -22.39 26.40 1.89
N ASP A 102 -23.22 26.46 0.85
CA ASP A 102 -22.82 26.86 -0.50
C ASP A 102 -23.00 28.37 -0.75
N ASP A 103 -22.51 28.84 -1.89
CA ASP A 103 -22.68 30.21 -2.37
C ASP A 103 -24.15 30.67 -2.45
N GLU A 104 -25.08 29.77 -2.76
CA GLU A 104 -26.51 30.09 -2.80
C GLU A 104 -27.02 30.42 -1.39
N ALA A 105 -26.66 29.61 -0.39
CA ALA A 105 -27.00 29.89 1.01
C ALA A 105 -26.36 31.19 1.52
N LEU A 106 -25.12 31.49 1.12
CA LEU A 106 -24.45 32.76 1.45
C LEU A 106 -25.17 33.95 0.82
N ALA A 107 -25.60 33.85 -0.44
CA ALA A 107 -26.36 34.89 -1.12
C ALA A 107 -27.76 35.10 -0.52
N GLU A 108 -28.42 34.03 -0.06
CA GLU A 108 -29.70 34.09 0.63
C GLU A 108 -29.58 34.60 2.08
N GLY A 109 -28.39 34.50 2.68
CA GLY A 109 -28.10 34.90 4.06
C GLY A 109 -28.73 33.98 5.11
N PHE A 110 -29.21 32.80 4.71
CA PHE A 110 -29.71 31.79 5.62
C PHE A 110 -29.53 30.39 5.05
N ILE A 111 -29.41 29.39 5.94
CA ILE A 111 -29.37 27.98 5.58
C ILE A 111 -30.33 27.18 6.45
N GLN A 112 -30.96 26.15 5.88
CA GLN A 112 -31.79 25.21 6.62
C GLN A 112 -31.11 23.85 6.72
N CYS A 113 -30.91 23.35 7.94
CA CYS A 113 -30.34 22.02 8.13
C CYS A 113 -31.25 20.93 7.53
N PRO A 114 -30.75 20.04 6.66
CA PRO A 114 -31.56 18.98 6.08
C PRO A 114 -32.00 17.93 7.11
N ASN A 115 -31.23 17.74 8.19
CA ASN A 115 -31.50 16.74 9.21
C ASN A 115 -32.52 17.21 10.27
N CYS A 116 -32.34 18.41 10.82
CA CYS A 116 -33.21 18.91 11.90
C CYS A 116 -34.21 19.99 11.46
N GLN A 117 -34.14 20.45 10.21
CA GLN A 117 -35.00 21.48 9.62
C GLN A 117 -34.92 22.86 10.31
N SER A 118 -33.96 23.07 11.21
CA SER A 118 -33.70 24.38 11.81
C SER A 118 -33.11 25.34 10.77
N LYS A 119 -33.58 26.59 10.80
CA LYS A 119 -33.12 27.66 9.92
C LYS A 119 -32.13 28.55 10.67
N PHE A 120 -30.95 28.76 10.09
CA PHE A 120 -29.87 29.58 10.62
C PHE A 120 -29.65 30.79 9.72
N SER A 121 -29.42 31.97 10.30
CA SER A 121 -28.97 33.15 9.57
C SER A 121 -27.44 33.13 9.48
N LEU A 122 -26.91 33.39 8.30
CA LEU A 122 -25.47 33.51 8.08
C LEU A 122 -25.11 35.00 8.26
N ASP A 123 -24.33 35.32 9.28
CA ASP A 123 -23.85 36.67 9.56
C ASP A 123 -22.35 36.72 9.26
N LEU A 124 -22.00 37.37 8.15
CA LEU A 124 -20.62 37.60 7.74
C LEU A 124 -20.19 38.96 8.32
N SER A 125 -19.96 39.02 9.64
CA SER A 125 -19.25 40.16 10.21
C SER A 125 -17.76 39.97 9.98
N ASP A 126 -17.11 40.99 9.42
CA ASP A 126 -15.65 41.12 9.21
C ASP A 126 -14.89 41.24 10.55
N ASP A 127 -15.30 40.50 11.59
CA ASP A 127 -14.60 40.44 12.86
C ASP A 127 -13.42 39.48 12.71
N VAL A 128 -12.34 40.00 12.10
CA VAL A 128 -11.00 39.42 12.22
C VAL A 128 -10.72 39.15 13.71
N VAL A 129 -10.74 37.88 14.10
CA VAL A 129 -10.18 37.48 15.39
C VAL A 129 -8.67 37.66 15.27
N GLU A 130 -8.17 38.83 15.66
CA GLU A 130 -6.74 38.96 15.92
C GLU A 130 -6.38 37.93 16.98
N ALA A 131 -5.55 36.96 16.59
CA ALA A 131 -4.99 36.00 17.53
C ALA A 131 -4.15 36.81 18.53
N ASP A 132 -4.59 36.89 19.79
CA ASP A 132 -3.77 37.40 20.88
C ASP A 132 -2.48 36.56 20.95
N GLU A 133 -1.38 37.13 20.47
CA GLU A 133 -0.02 36.69 20.83
C GLU A 133 0.18 37.03 22.31
N GLU A 134 -0.25 36.14 23.21
CA GLU A 134 0.15 36.20 24.62
C GLU A 134 1.55 35.56 24.80
N GLU A 135 2.46 36.40 25.29
CA GLU A 135 3.85 36.16 25.72
C GLU A 135 3.99 35.17 26.88
#